data_AF-A0A2N6GBL1-F1
#
_entry.id   AF-A0A2N6GBL1-F1
#
_cell.length_a   1.000
_cell.length_b   1.000
_cell.length_c   1.000
_cell.angle_alpha   90.00
_cell.angle_beta   90.00
_cell.angle_gamma   90.00
#
_symmetry.space_group_name_H-M   'P 1'
#
loop_
_entity.id
_entity.type
_entity.pdbx_description
1 polymer ?
#
loop_
_entity_poly.entity_id
_entity_poly.type
_entity_poly.pdbx_seq_one_letter_code
_entity_poly.pdbx_strand_id
1 'polypeptide(L)'
;MHITFPMFEKGRSFVMAGGLVKAYEGHKFVYLHLVCQCIECIGKALLLSRNYEKFEQKLKGDYGHDLELLINEINEGSTEALFSKEAMKELKILNSYYKQHMLRYGAASDFKVEAQYITADCLHRELIECLAELNTKFASIESP
;
A
#
# COMPACT_ATOMS: atom_id res chain seq x y z
N MET A 1 -0.56 14.47 -14.45
CA MET A 1 0.69 14.33 -13.63
C MET A 1 0.59 14.95 -12.24
N HIS A 2 -0.23 15.98 -12.02
CA HIS A 2 -0.19 16.82 -10.80
C HIS A 2 -0.36 16.08 -9.46
N ILE A 3 -1.08 14.94 -9.43
CA ILE A 3 -1.28 14.17 -8.19
C ILE A 3 -0.33 12.97 -8.05
N THR A 4 0.37 12.57 -9.13
CA THR A 4 1.16 11.34 -9.17
C THR A 4 2.28 11.36 -8.14
N PHE A 5 3.11 12.40 -8.17
CA PHE A 5 4.25 12.55 -7.26
C PHE A 5 3.81 12.79 -5.80
N PRO A 6 2.86 13.70 -5.51
CA PRO A 6 2.32 13.84 -4.15
C PRO A 6 1.73 12.54 -3.57
N MET A 7 1.14 11.68 -4.42
CA MET A 7 0.64 10.37 -4.00
C MET A 7 1.78 9.44 -3.61
N PHE A 8 2.85 9.38 -4.42
CA PHE A 8 4.05 8.60 -4.12
C PHE A 8 4.71 9.06 -2.82
N GLU A 9 4.92 10.37 -2.65
CA GLU A 9 5.55 10.96 -1.45
C GLU A 9 4.78 10.61 -0.17
N LYS A 10 3.45 10.68 -0.20
CA LYS A 10 2.61 10.23 0.93
C LYS A 10 2.77 8.74 1.19
N GLY A 11 2.73 7.92 0.14
CA GLY A 11 2.93 6.47 0.24
C GLY A 11 4.27 6.12 0.89
N ARG A 12 5.36 6.74 0.44
CA ARG A 12 6.70 6.62 1.01
C ARG A 12 6.72 7.01 2.49
N SER A 13 6.08 8.12 2.84
CA SER A 13 5.98 8.58 4.22
C SER A 13 5.23 7.59 5.12
N PHE A 14 4.19 6.93 4.61
CA PHE A 14 3.46 5.89 5.35
C PHE A 14 4.30 4.64 5.62
N VAL A 15 5.17 4.22 4.69
CA VAL A 15 6.12 3.13 4.96
C VAL A 15 7.02 3.46 6.14
N MET A 16 7.64 4.64 6.11
CA MET A 16 8.58 5.06 7.15
C MET A 16 7.87 5.21 8.50
N ALA A 17 6.67 5.82 8.51
CA ALA A 17 5.86 5.92 9.71
C ALA A 17 5.46 4.53 10.25
N GLY A 18 5.08 3.60 9.36
CA GLY A 18 4.76 2.22 9.73
C GLY A 18 5.96 1.50 10.37
N GLY A 19 7.15 1.65 9.79
CA GLY A 19 8.39 1.11 10.35
C GLY A 19 8.69 1.65 11.75
N LEU A 20 8.50 2.96 11.98
CA LEU A 20 8.67 3.57 13.30
C LEU A 20 7.63 3.05 14.30
N VAL A 21 6.35 2.98 13.93
CA VAL A 21 5.31 2.42 14.82
C VAL A 21 5.66 0.99 15.22
N LYS A 22 6.13 0.16 14.28
CA LYS A 22 6.57 -1.21 14.58
C LYS A 22 7.80 -1.25 15.49
N ALA A 23 8.80 -0.42 15.24
CA ALA A 23 10.06 -0.39 15.99
C ALA A 23 9.90 0.01 17.46
N TYR A 24 8.90 0.84 17.75
CA TYR A 24 8.59 1.31 19.12
C TYR A 24 7.42 0.54 19.76
N GLU A 25 7.10 -0.66 19.25
CA GLU A 25 6.01 -1.50 19.77
C GLU A 25 4.65 -0.78 19.84
N GLY A 26 4.43 0.17 18.92
CA GLY A 26 3.20 0.91 18.81
C GLY A 26 2.01 0.04 18.41
N HIS A 27 0.81 0.61 18.44
CA HIS A 27 -0.42 -0.14 18.25
C HIS A 27 -0.43 -0.88 16.89
N LYS A 28 -0.56 -2.21 16.95
CA LYS A 28 -0.49 -3.11 15.79
C LYS A 28 -1.37 -2.65 14.63
N PHE A 29 -2.63 -2.30 14.90
CA PHE A 29 -3.56 -1.91 13.84
C PHE A 29 -3.21 -0.58 13.18
N VAL A 30 -2.52 0.31 13.89
CA VAL A 30 -2.00 1.55 13.30
C VAL A 30 -0.90 1.21 12.31
N TYR A 31 0.04 0.32 12.68
CA TYR A 31 1.06 -0.19 11.75
C TYR A 31 0.42 -0.83 10.50
N LEU A 32 -0.52 -1.75 10.69
CA LEU A 32 -1.19 -2.43 9.57
C LEU A 32 -1.96 -1.44 8.67
N HIS A 33 -2.60 -0.43 9.27
CA HIS A 33 -3.29 0.63 8.54
C HIS A 33 -2.32 1.43 7.67
N LEU A 34 -1.15 1.81 8.21
CA LEU A 34 -0.11 2.53 7.49
C LEU A 34 0.46 1.73 6.32
N VAL A 35 0.67 0.42 6.50
CA VAL A 35 1.08 -0.47 5.39
C VAL A 35 0.04 -0.46 4.27
N CYS A 36 -1.26 -0.57 4.61
CA CYS A 36 -2.33 -0.50 3.62
C CYS A 36 -2.36 0.84 2.88
N GLN A 37 -2.25 1.96 3.61
CA GLN A 37 -2.23 3.31 3.01
C GLN A 37 -1.01 3.51 2.11
N CYS A 38 0.15 2.99 2.50
CA CYS A 38 1.32 2.96 1.65
C CYS A 38 1.02 2.25 0.33
N ILE A 39 0.56 0.99 0.38
CA ILE A 39 0.33 0.17 -0.81
C ILE A 39 -0.67 0.87 -1.73
N GLU A 40 -1.74 1.43 -1.17
CA GLU A 40 -2.72 2.20 -1.91
C GLU A 40 -2.10 3.42 -2.59
N CYS A 41 -1.37 4.26 -1.86
CA CYS A 41 -0.77 5.46 -2.42
C CYS A 41 0.30 5.16 -3.48
N ILE A 42 1.24 4.27 -3.19
CA ILE A 42 2.31 3.89 -4.12
C ILE A 42 1.72 3.20 -5.35
N GLY A 43 0.78 2.27 -5.16
CA GLY A 43 0.16 1.56 -6.27
C GLY A 43 -0.61 2.50 -7.21
N LYS A 44 -1.35 3.46 -6.65
CA LYS A 44 -2.04 4.49 -7.43
C LYS A 44 -1.05 5.38 -8.19
N ALA A 45 0.05 5.79 -7.55
CA ALA A 45 1.10 6.56 -8.21
C ALA A 45 1.75 5.76 -9.36
N LEU A 46 1.97 4.46 -9.18
CA LEU A 46 2.48 3.57 -10.23
C LEU A 46 1.55 3.51 -11.42
N LEU A 47 0.25 3.28 -11.22
CA LEU A 47 -0.73 3.28 -12.31
C LEU A 47 -0.77 4.63 -13.05
N LEU A 48 -0.83 5.73 -12.30
CA LEU A 48 -0.81 7.09 -12.88
C LEU A 48 0.48 7.37 -13.67
N SER A 49 1.62 6.85 -13.24
CA SER A 49 2.89 6.99 -13.96
C SER A 49 2.91 6.22 -15.28
N ARG A 50 2.11 5.16 -15.40
CA ARG A 50 2.00 4.35 -16.63
C ARG A 50 1.05 4.95 -17.63
N ASN A 51 -0.14 5.40 -17.20
CA ASN A 51 -1.12 6.05 -18.06
C ASN A 51 -2.04 6.96 -17.24
N TYR A 52 -1.67 8.23 -17.14
CA TYR A 52 -2.40 9.19 -16.31
C TYR A 52 -3.87 9.31 -16.70
N GLU A 53 -4.15 9.47 -18.00
CA GLU A 53 -5.51 9.68 -18.53
C GLU A 53 -6.43 8.48 -18.26
N LYS A 54 -5.92 7.24 -18.44
CA LYS A 54 -6.67 6.01 -18.13
C LYS A 54 -6.99 5.93 -16.64
N PHE A 55 -6.02 6.21 -15.78
CA PHE A 55 -6.12 5.85 -14.36
C PHE A 55 -6.70 6.96 -13.48
N GLU A 56 -6.50 8.24 -13.80
CA GLU A 56 -7.06 9.36 -13.01
C GLU A 56 -8.57 9.22 -12.79
N GLN A 57 -9.30 8.78 -13.82
CA GLN A 57 -10.76 8.55 -13.74
C GLN A 57 -11.11 7.36 -12.85
N LYS A 58 -10.37 6.25 -12.96
CA LYS A 58 -10.61 5.02 -12.19
C LYS A 58 -10.24 5.13 -10.71
N LEU A 59 -9.28 6.00 -10.37
CA LEU A 59 -8.79 6.17 -8.99
C LEU A 59 -9.87 6.61 -7.99
N LYS A 60 -10.90 7.33 -8.43
CA LYS A 60 -11.99 7.82 -7.57
C LYS A 60 -13.01 6.73 -7.20
N GLY A 61 -13.01 5.59 -7.91
CA GLY A 61 -13.95 4.50 -7.70
C GLY A 61 -13.26 3.16 -7.41
N ASP A 62 -12.57 2.62 -8.41
CA ASP A 62 -12.26 1.19 -8.48
C ASP A 62 -11.16 0.74 -7.51
N TYR A 63 -10.21 1.64 -7.18
CA TYR A 63 -9.03 1.30 -6.37
C TYR A 63 -9.08 1.88 -4.96
N GLY A 64 -10.27 2.27 -4.47
CA GLY A 64 -10.46 2.76 -3.10
C GLY A 64 -10.50 1.60 -2.11
N HIS A 65 -9.47 1.45 -1.28
CA HIS A 65 -9.38 0.43 -0.22
C HIS A 65 -9.37 -1.04 -0.67
N ASP A 66 -9.49 -1.35 -1.96
CA ASP A 66 -9.29 -2.71 -2.48
C ASP A 66 -7.86 -2.89 -3.00
N LEU A 67 -6.99 -3.39 -2.14
CA LEU A 67 -5.58 -3.55 -2.43
C LEU A 67 -5.33 -4.71 -3.40
N GLU A 68 -6.13 -5.79 -3.35
CA GLU A 68 -5.96 -6.92 -4.27
C GLU A 68 -6.24 -6.49 -5.70
N LEU A 69 -7.34 -5.76 -5.92
CA LEU A 69 -7.69 -5.25 -7.24
C LEU A 69 -6.61 -4.29 -7.75
N LEU A 70 -6.08 -3.42 -6.89
CA LEU A 70 -4.97 -2.52 -7.23
C LEU A 70 -3.70 -3.27 -7.64
N ILE A 71 -3.28 -4.28 -6.88
CA ILE A 71 -2.07 -5.06 -7.19
C ILE A 71 -2.26 -5.87 -8.47
N ASN A 72 -3.46 -6.43 -8.71
CA ASN A 72 -3.75 -7.13 -9.96
C ASN A 72 -3.59 -6.20 -11.17
N GLU A 73 -4.16 -4.99 -11.14
CA GLU A 73 -3.99 -4.01 -12.24
C GLU A 73 -2.53 -3.57 -12.40
N ILE A 74 -1.75 -3.46 -11.31
CA ILE A 74 -0.31 -3.16 -11.41
C ILE A 74 0.45 -4.31 -12.07
N ASN A 75 0.03 -5.56 -11.85
CA ASN A 75 0.66 -6.72 -12.49
C ASN A 75 0.20 -6.89 -13.95
N GLU A 76 -0.98 -6.40 -14.32
CA GLU A 76 -1.44 -6.33 -15.72
C GLU A 76 -0.49 -5.45 -16.54
N GLY A 77 0.38 -6.11 -17.32
CA GLY A 77 1.41 -5.46 -18.15
C GLY A 77 2.81 -5.42 -17.54
N SER A 78 3.04 -6.13 -16.43
CA SER A 78 4.39 -6.41 -15.91
C SER A 78 4.79 -7.85 -16.20
N THR A 79 6.06 -8.09 -16.49
CA THR A 79 6.62 -9.47 -16.59
C THR A 79 6.83 -10.10 -15.22
N GLU A 80 6.94 -9.27 -14.18
CA GLU A 80 7.19 -9.68 -12.81
C GLU A 80 6.10 -9.16 -11.87
N ALA A 81 5.68 -9.99 -10.92
CA ALA A 81 4.72 -9.60 -9.91
C ALA A 81 5.37 -8.61 -8.92
N LEU A 82 4.62 -7.58 -8.50
CA LEU A 82 5.12 -6.59 -7.54
C LEU A 82 5.47 -7.19 -6.17
N PHE A 83 4.75 -8.25 -5.76
CA PHE A 83 4.94 -8.91 -4.47
C PHE A 83 5.07 -10.42 -4.61
N SER A 84 5.82 -11.04 -3.70
CA SER A 84 5.95 -12.49 -3.56
C SER A 84 4.62 -13.15 -3.19
N LYS A 85 4.57 -14.49 -3.28
CA LYS A 85 3.38 -15.26 -2.88
C LYS A 85 3.09 -15.11 -1.38
N GLU A 86 4.12 -14.98 -0.57
CA GLU A 86 4.05 -14.81 0.88
C GLU A 86 3.47 -13.44 1.21
N ALA A 87 4.00 -12.38 0.62
CA ALA A 87 3.46 -11.03 0.77
C ALA A 87 2.01 -10.93 0.25
N MET A 88 1.68 -11.60 -0.85
CA MET A 88 0.30 -11.66 -1.34
C MET A 88 -0.67 -12.39 -0.40
N LYS A 89 -0.21 -13.35 0.41
CA LYS A 89 -1.05 -13.97 1.46
C LYS A 89 -1.36 -12.96 2.57
N GLU A 90 -0.36 -12.22 3.03
CA GLU A 90 -0.54 -11.15 4.00
C GLU A 90 -1.49 -10.07 3.45
N LEU A 91 -1.32 -9.69 2.17
CA LEU A 91 -2.15 -8.69 1.50
C LEU A 91 -3.62 -9.08 1.52
N LYS A 92 -3.94 -10.33 1.17
CA LYS A 92 -5.33 -10.82 1.15
C LYS A 92 -6.00 -10.70 2.51
N ILE A 93 -5.28 -11.07 3.55
CA ILE A 93 -5.78 -10.96 4.93
C ILE A 93 -6.00 -9.48 5.25
N LEU A 94 -4.99 -8.63 5.04
CA LEU A 94 -5.09 -7.19 5.33
C LEU A 94 -6.18 -6.48 4.54
N ASN A 95 -6.34 -6.83 3.25
CA ASN A 95 -7.35 -6.25 2.36
C ASN A 95 -8.75 -6.44 2.96
N SER A 96 -9.03 -7.62 3.52
CA SER A 96 -10.34 -7.90 4.14
C SER A 96 -10.66 -6.94 5.30
N TYR A 97 -9.66 -6.56 6.11
CA TYR A 97 -9.82 -5.60 7.20
C TYR A 97 -9.84 -4.15 6.70
N TYR A 98 -8.98 -3.84 5.71
CA TYR A 98 -8.83 -2.49 5.18
C TYR A 98 -10.08 -2.00 4.44
N LYS A 99 -10.67 -2.86 3.60
CA LYS A 99 -11.94 -2.60 2.89
C LYS A 99 -13.10 -2.30 3.83
N GLN A 100 -13.09 -2.91 5.02
CA GLN A 100 -14.12 -2.73 6.05
C GLN A 100 -13.77 -1.63 7.06
N HIS A 101 -12.67 -0.89 6.85
CA HIS A 101 -12.19 0.17 7.74
C HIS A 101 -11.89 -0.28 9.17
N MET A 102 -11.65 -1.58 9.39
CA MET A 102 -11.47 -2.19 10.71
C MET A 102 -10.11 -1.85 11.36
N LEU A 103 -9.20 -1.18 10.65
CA LEU A 103 -7.88 -0.83 11.15
C LEU A 103 -7.79 0.60 11.70
N ARG A 104 -8.87 1.40 11.59
CA ARG A 104 -8.83 2.87 11.81
C ARG A 104 -9.24 3.31 13.20
N TYR A 105 -10.28 2.68 13.74
CA TYR A 105 -10.91 3.09 14.98
C TYR A 105 -10.85 1.94 15.97
N GLY A 106 -10.69 2.27 17.25
CA GLY A 106 -10.90 1.30 18.31
C GLY A 106 -12.29 0.70 18.19
N ALA A 107 -12.40 -0.61 17.95
CA ALA A 107 -13.68 -1.28 17.71
C ALA A 107 -13.70 -2.68 18.32
N ALA A 108 -14.90 -3.26 18.47
CA ALA A 108 -15.06 -4.62 18.98
C ALA A 108 -14.29 -5.67 18.14
N SER A 109 -13.99 -5.36 16.87
CA SER A 109 -13.15 -6.16 15.98
C SER A 109 -11.71 -6.33 16.46
N ASP A 110 -11.19 -5.38 17.23
CA ASP A 110 -9.81 -5.40 17.74
C ASP A 110 -9.62 -6.53 18.77
N PHE A 111 -10.73 -7.05 19.32
CA PHE A 111 -10.76 -8.10 20.33
C PHE A 111 -11.01 -9.50 19.75
N LYS A 112 -11.11 -9.62 18.42
CA LYS A 112 -11.20 -10.94 17.77
C LYS A 112 -9.87 -11.68 17.92
N VAL A 113 -9.91 -12.95 18.30
CA VAL A 113 -8.70 -13.78 18.46
C VAL A 113 -7.88 -13.82 17.17
N GLU A 114 -8.56 -13.81 16.02
CA GLU A 114 -7.96 -13.81 14.69
C GLU A 114 -7.13 -12.54 14.41
N ALA A 115 -7.48 -11.40 15.00
CA ALA A 115 -6.75 -10.14 14.86
C ALA A 115 -5.31 -10.25 15.39
N GLN A 116 -5.07 -11.13 16.35
CA GLN A 116 -3.76 -11.33 16.97
C GLN A 116 -2.75 -11.94 15.99
N TYR A 117 -3.20 -12.67 14.98
CA TYR A 117 -2.35 -13.40 14.04
C TYR A 117 -2.07 -12.66 12.73
N ILE A 118 -2.71 -11.52 12.49
CA ILE A 118 -2.48 -10.74 11.26
C ILE A 118 -1.07 -10.17 11.25
N THR A 119 -0.32 -10.35 10.18
CA THR A 119 1.02 -9.76 9.99
C THR A 119 1.10 -9.04 8.65
N ALA A 120 2.13 -8.21 8.51
CA ALA A 120 2.45 -7.49 7.27
C ALA A 120 3.97 -7.46 7.06
N ASP A 121 4.67 -8.49 7.53
CA ASP A 121 6.12 -8.44 7.68
C ASP A 121 6.82 -8.67 6.34
N CYS A 122 6.30 -9.59 5.53
CA CYS A 122 6.78 -9.78 4.17
C CYS A 122 6.40 -8.60 3.28
N LEU A 123 5.15 -8.12 3.39
CA LEU A 123 4.70 -6.92 2.68
C LEU A 123 5.56 -5.70 2.99
N HIS A 124 5.78 -5.41 4.26
CA HIS A 124 6.54 -4.24 4.66
C HIS A 124 8.01 -4.32 4.21
N ARG A 125 8.63 -5.50 4.32
CA ARG A 125 9.99 -5.73 3.79
C ARG A 125 10.05 -5.48 2.28
N GLU A 126 9.17 -6.10 1.51
CA GLU A 126 9.19 -5.98 0.04
C GLU A 126 8.83 -4.55 -0.41
N LEU A 127 7.96 -3.85 0.32
CA LEU A 127 7.71 -2.42 0.09
C LEU A 127 8.98 -1.58 0.26
N ILE A 128 9.77 -1.82 1.32
CA ILE A 128 11.05 -1.13 1.54
C ILE A 128 12.03 -1.45 0.41
N GLU A 129 12.11 -2.70 -0.02
CA GLU A 129 12.98 -3.13 -1.12
C GLU A 129 12.61 -2.41 -2.43
N CYS A 130 11.32 -2.37 -2.77
CA CYS A 130 10.83 -1.66 -3.95
C CYS A 130 11.05 -0.14 -3.88
N LEU A 131 11.01 0.47 -2.69
CA LEU A 131 11.12 1.92 -2.54
C LEU A 131 12.42 2.49 -3.12
N ALA A 132 13.53 1.75 -3.09
CA ALA A 132 14.80 2.22 -3.64
C ALA A 132 14.69 2.51 -5.16
N GLU A 133 14.10 1.58 -5.90
CA GLU A 133 13.85 1.72 -7.34
C GLU A 133 12.81 2.80 -7.63
N LEU A 134 11.74 2.83 -6.84
CA LEU A 134 10.66 3.80 -7.01
C LEU A 134 11.13 5.23 -6.73
N ASN A 135 11.99 5.45 -5.73
CA ASN A 135 12.57 6.76 -5.45
C ASN A 135 13.32 7.29 -6.67
N THR A 136 14.13 6.44 -7.32
CA THR A 136 14.84 6.81 -8.56
C THR A 136 13.85 7.14 -9.67
N LYS A 137 12.81 6.30 -9.86
CA LYS A 137 11.78 6.50 -10.88
C LYS A 137 10.98 7.79 -10.68
N PHE A 138 10.59 8.12 -9.46
CA PHE A 138 9.75 9.30 -9.21
C PHE A 138 10.55 10.60 -9.07
N ALA A 139 11.85 10.54 -8.75
CA ALA A 139 12.74 11.70 -8.80
C ALA A 139 12.91 12.26 -10.23
N SER A 140 12.88 11.40 -11.26
CA SER A 140 12.93 11.85 -12.66
C SER A 140 11.62 12.48 -13.15
N ILE A 141 10.49 12.18 -12.49
CA ILE A 141 9.17 12.76 -12.80
C ILE A 141 9.02 14.15 -12.17
N GLU A 142 9.79 14.46 -11.13
CA GLU A 142 9.82 15.79 -10.48
C GLU A 142 10.62 16.83 -11.28
N SER A 143 11.50 16.38 -12.18
CA SER A 143 12.30 17.26 -13.04
C SER A 143 11.48 17.75 -14.24
N PRO A 144 11.23 19.08 -14.37
CA PRO A 144 10.39 19.65 -15.43
C PRO A 144 10.96 19.48 -16.84
#